data_AF-A0A8J8CMJ9-F1
#
_entry.id   AF-A0A8J8CMJ9-F1
#
_cell.length_a   1.000
_cell.length_b   1.000
_cell.length_c   1.000
_cell.angle_alpha   90.00
_cell.angle_beta   90.00
_cell.angle_gamma   90.00
#
_symmetry.space_group_name_H-M   'P 1'
#
loop_
_entity.id
_entity.type
_entity.pdbx_description
1 polymer ?
#
loop_
_entity_poly.entity_id
_entity_poly.type
_entity_poly.pdbx_seq_one_letter_code
_entity_poly.pdbx_strand_id
1 'polypeptide(L)'
;MVNAEGKLLIELVSDLPPGTHQVILVIDETLTLPAEPTVKEPKTQSETPKTAWETLRAHAGTVEMPEDWSKEHDHYLYGTAKRES
;
A
#
# COMPACT_ATOMS: atom_id res chain seq x y z
N MET A 1 0.12 16.30 -2.33
CA MET A 1 -1.26 16.84 -2.48
C MET A 1 -2.10 15.82 -3.23
N VAL A 2 -3.37 15.59 -2.87
CA VAL A 2 -4.23 14.65 -3.61
C VAL A 2 -4.94 15.37 -4.76
N ASN A 3 -4.99 14.77 -5.96
CA ASN A 3 -5.66 15.34 -7.13
C ASN A 3 -7.16 14.99 -7.17
N ALA A 4 -7.90 15.56 -8.13
CA ALA A 4 -9.33 15.30 -8.31
C ALA A 4 -9.68 13.84 -8.70
N GLU A 5 -8.69 13.00 -9.01
CA GLU A 5 -8.83 11.57 -9.30
C GLU A 5 -8.53 10.68 -8.08
N GLY A 6 -8.28 11.28 -6.91
CA GLY A 6 -7.90 10.57 -5.68
C GLY A 6 -6.42 10.15 -5.61
N LYS A 7 -5.57 10.52 -6.58
CA LYS A 7 -4.15 10.15 -6.61
C LYS A 7 -3.32 11.12 -5.78
N LEU A 8 -2.43 10.58 -4.94
CA LEU A 8 -1.46 11.38 -4.19
C LEU A 8 -0.31 11.83 -5.12
N LEU A 9 -0.26 13.12 -5.43
CA LEU A 9 0.89 13.75 -6.07
C LEU A 9 1.95 14.06 -5.02
N ILE A 10 3.15 13.56 -5.25
CA ILE A 10 4.37 13.79 -4.47
C ILE A 10 5.39 14.41 -5.43
N GLU A 11 5.89 15.60 -5.12
CA GLU A 11 7.02 16.17 -5.85
C GLU A 11 8.32 15.64 -5.25
N LEU A 12 9.07 14.87 -6.05
CA LEU A 12 10.43 14.46 -5.69
C LEU A 12 11.36 15.67 -5.88
N VAL A 13 12.20 15.95 -4.89
CA VAL A 13 13.22 17.00 -5.00
C VAL A 13 14.23 16.58 -6.07
N SER A 14 14.40 17.41 -7.11
CA SER A 14 15.19 17.07 -8.30
C SER A 14 16.69 16.86 -8.04
N ASP A 15 17.19 17.28 -6.88
CA ASP A 15 18.60 17.15 -6.46
C ASP A 15 18.88 15.78 -5.80
N LEU A 16 18.36 14.70 -6.40
CA LEU A 16 18.70 13.33 -6.03
C LEU A 16 19.99 12.92 -6.77
N PRO A 17 21.06 12.50 -6.08
CA PRO A 17 22.30 12.12 -6.73
C PRO A 17 22.11 10.86 -7.61
N PRO A 18 22.91 10.66 -8.66
CA PRO A 18 22.74 9.52 -9.57
C PRO A 18 22.91 8.18 -8.84
N GLY A 19 21.86 7.36 -8.83
CA GLY A 19 21.82 6.06 -8.16
C GLY A 19 20.39 5.49 -8.08
N THR A 20 20.27 4.27 -7.55
CA THR A 20 18.96 3.64 -7.28
C THR A 20 18.40 4.13 -5.95
N HIS A 21 17.30 4.88 -5.99
CA HIS A 21 16.61 5.39 -4.80
C HIS A 21 15.41 4.52 -4.45
N GLN A 22 15.17 4.33 -3.14
CA GLN A 22 13.97 3.67 -2.63
C GLN A 22 13.08 4.72 -1.95
N VAL A 23 11.82 4.80 -2.36
CA VAL A 23 10.83 5.73 -1.79
C VAL A 23 9.94 4.96 -0.82
N ILE A 24 10.05 5.25 0.47
CA ILE A 24 9.26 4.61 1.52
C ILE A 24 8.05 5.51 1.83
N LEU A 25 6.84 5.06 1.48
CA LEU A 25 5.60 5.69 1.96
C LEU A 25 5.23 5.07 3.31
N VAL A 26 5.19 5.90 4.35
CA VAL A 26 4.57 5.55 5.63
C VAL A 26 3.17 6.16 5.64
N ILE A 27 2.15 5.32 5.77
CA ILE A 27 0.74 5.72 5.89
C ILE A 27 0.34 5.51 7.35
N ASP A 28 0.19 6.60 8.10
CA ASP A 28 -0.35 6.57 9.46
C ASP A 28 -1.87 6.71 9.40
N GLU A 29 -2.60 5.62 9.62
CA GLU A 29 -4.07 5.64 9.61
C GLU A 29 -4.60 6.20 10.95
N THR A 30 -4.57 7.53 11.08
CA THR A 30 -5.29 8.23 12.14
C THR A 30 -6.79 8.04 11.96
N LEU A 31 -7.34 7.05 12.69
CA LEU A 31 -8.77 6.74 12.73
C LEU A 31 -9.58 7.97 13.17
N THR A 32 -10.00 8.75 12.19
CA THR A 32 -10.84 9.94 12.37
C THR A 32 -12.26 9.46 12.65
N LEU A 33 -12.53 9.10 13.90
CA LEU A 33 -13.83 8.67 14.37
C LEU A 33 -14.89 9.72 13.98
N PRO A 34 -15.96 9.33 13.26
CA PRO A 34 -16.96 10.29 12.83
C PRO A 34 -17.71 10.85 14.03
N ALA A 35 -17.58 12.16 14.24
CA ALA A 35 -18.41 12.91 15.19
C ALA A 35 -19.84 13.05 14.63
N GLU A 36 -20.63 11.98 14.75
CA GLU A 36 -22.07 12.01 14.47
C GLU A 36 -22.87 12.83 15.50
N PRO A 37 -24.11 13.26 15.19
CA PRO A 37 -24.89 13.00 13.97
C PRO A 37 -25.38 14.28 13.26
N THR A 38 -25.98 14.15 12.06
CA THR A 38 -27.37 14.59 11.77
C THR A 38 -27.82 14.39 10.31
N VAL A 39 -29.15 14.31 10.13
CA VAL A 39 -29.93 14.29 8.86
C VAL A 39 -29.78 13.02 7.98
N LYS A 40 -30.91 12.61 7.37
CA LYS A 40 -31.00 11.48 6.44
C LYS A 40 -31.44 11.99 5.06
N GLU A 41 -30.70 11.63 4.03
CA GLU A 41 -31.11 11.77 2.62
C GLU A 41 -30.90 10.42 1.87
N PRO A 42 -31.62 10.17 0.76
CA PRO A 42 -31.59 8.87 0.09
C PRO A 42 -30.24 8.62 -0.58
N LYS A 43 -29.41 7.77 0.04
CA LYS A 43 -28.13 7.33 -0.53
C LYS A 43 -28.36 6.45 -1.77
N THR A 44 -28.40 7.08 -2.95
CA THR A 44 -28.10 6.42 -4.22
C THR A 44 -26.85 5.58 -4.07
N GLN A 45 -27.00 4.27 -4.31
CA GLN A 45 -25.98 3.21 -4.34
C GLN A 45 -24.60 3.61 -3.77
N SER A 46 -24.51 3.61 -2.44
CA SER A 46 -23.32 4.03 -1.70
C SER A 46 -22.09 3.20 -2.07
N GLU A 47 -21.23 3.73 -2.95
CA GLU A 47 -19.83 3.29 -2.99
C GLU A 47 -19.23 3.54 -1.61
N THR A 48 -18.88 2.46 -0.91
CA THR A 48 -18.14 2.57 0.35
C THR A 48 -16.79 3.22 0.05
N PRO A 49 -16.35 4.25 0.81
CA PRO A 49 -15.08 4.89 0.57
C PRO A 49 -13.97 3.85 0.66
N LYS A 50 -13.33 3.55 -0.48
CA LYS A 50 -12.26 2.55 -0.56
C LYS A 50 -11.11 3.05 0.30
N THR A 51 -10.78 2.33 1.35
CA THR A 51 -9.63 2.65 2.20
C THR A 51 -8.35 2.54 1.37
N ALA A 52 -7.25 3.11 1.88
CA ALA A 52 -5.93 2.89 1.29
C ALA A 52 -5.64 1.39 1.15
N TRP A 53 -6.06 0.58 2.13
CA TRP A 53 -5.94 -0.87 2.11
C TRP A 53 -6.71 -1.56 0.97
N GLU A 54 -7.99 -1.23 0.75
CA GLU A 54 -8.75 -1.81 -0.37
C GLU A 54 -8.21 -1.37 -1.73
N THR A 55 -7.66 -0.16 -1.82
CA THR A 55 -7.01 0.35 -3.04
C THR A 55 -5.69 -0.39 -3.30
N LEU A 56 -4.87 -0.61 -2.27
CA LEU A 56 -3.65 -1.42 -2.37
C LEU A 56 -3.97 -2.88 -2.73
N ARG A 57 -4.98 -3.50 -2.11
CA ARG A 57 -5.45 -4.85 -2.44
C ARG A 57 -5.91 -4.97 -3.90
N ALA A 58 -6.55 -3.93 -4.45
CA ALA A 58 -6.99 -3.92 -5.86
C ALA A 58 -5.84 -3.81 -6.88
N HIS A 59 -4.62 -3.46 -6.44
CA HIS A 59 -3.44 -3.32 -7.30
C HIS A 59 -2.28 -4.27 -6.94
N ALA A 60 -2.29 -4.88 -5.77
CA ALA A 60 -1.33 -5.91 -5.37
C ALA A 60 -1.68 -7.26 -6.00
N GLY A 61 -0.75 -7.83 -6.75
CA GLY A 61 -0.85 -9.23 -7.20
C GLY A 61 -0.51 -10.19 -6.07
N THR A 62 -1.22 -11.33 -6.01
CA THR A 62 -0.77 -12.49 -5.24
C THR A 62 0.30 -13.25 -6.01
N VAL A 63 1.34 -13.71 -5.31
CA VAL A 63 2.34 -14.63 -5.83
C VAL A 63 2.24 -15.94 -5.03
N GLU A 64 2.16 -17.07 -5.72
CA GLU A 64 2.19 -18.39 -5.10
C GLU A 64 3.62 -18.68 -4.61
N MET A 65 3.77 -18.94 -3.32
CA MET A 65 5.06 -19.05 -2.65
C MET A 65 5.19 -20.39 -1.92
N PRO A 66 6.37 -21.06 -1.97
CA PRO A 66 6.62 -22.23 -1.15
C PRO A 66 6.42 -21.94 0.35
N GLU A 67 5.94 -22.93 1.10
CA GLU A 67 5.64 -22.81 2.54
C GLU A 67 6.87 -22.35 3.37
N ASP A 68 8.08 -22.65 2.88
CA ASP A 68 9.34 -22.25 3.51
C ASP A 68 9.86 -20.86 3.10
N TRP A 69 9.15 -20.07 2.29
CA TRP A 69 9.54 -18.71 1.86
C TRP A 69 9.97 -17.81 3.03
N SER A 70 9.27 -17.85 4.15
CA SER A 70 9.60 -17.04 5.34
C SER A 70 10.83 -17.55 6.11
N LYS A 71 11.27 -18.79 5.87
CA LYS A 71 12.47 -19.39 6.48
C LYS A 71 13.67 -19.20 5.54
N GLU A 72 13.45 -19.44 4.25
CA GLU A 72 14.42 -19.46 3.16
C GLU A 72 14.41 -18.17 2.33
N HIS A 73 14.09 -17.05 2.97
CA HIS A 73 13.98 -15.73 2.38
C HIS A 73 15.22 -15.32 1.55
N ASP A 74 16.43 -15.64 2.04
CA ASP A 74 17.68 -15.33 1.35
C ASP A 74 17.85 -16.14 0.06
N HIS A 75 17.38 -17.39 0.04
CA HIS A 75 17.41 -18.25 -1.15
C HIS A 75 16.49 -17.69 -2.22
N TYR A 76 15.26 -17.29 -1.87
CA TYR A 76 14.28 -16.80 -2.83
C TYR A 76 14.49 -15.33 -3.27
N LEU A 77 15.08 -14.46 -2.45
CA LEU A 77 15.40 -13.08 -2.86
C LEU A 77 16.78 -12.92 -3.52
N TYR A 78 17.80 -13.66 -3.05
CA TYR A 78 19.20 -13.42 -3.42
C TYR A 78 19.88 -14.63 -4.08
N GLY A 79 19.17 -15.76 -4.25
CA GLY A 79 19.72 -16.95 -4.88
C GLY A 79 20.81 -17.67 -4.06
N THR A 80 20.87 -17.45 -2.75
CA THR A 80 21.81 -18.19 -1.89
C THR A 80 21.49 -19.68 -1.88
N ALA A 81 22.42 -20.51 -1.42
CA ALA A 81 22.09 -21.90 -1.10
C ALA A 81 20.94 -21.95 -0.07
N LYS A 82 20.06 -22.93 -0.24
CA LYS A 82 18.96 -23.22 0.70
C LYS A 82 19.54 -23.82 1.97
N ARG A 83 18.97 -23.49 3.13
CA ARG A 83 19.42 -23.98 4.43
C ARG A 83 18.91 -25.42 4.60
N GLU A 84 19.79 -26.38 4.39
CA GLU A 84 19.49 -27.80 4.67
C GLU A 84 19.11 -27.98 6.15
N SER A 85 18.10 -28.82 6.40
CA SER A 85 17.41 -28.98 7.70
C SER A 85 17.70 -30.33 8.34
#